data_AF-A0A2M8QWI9-F1
#
_entry.id   AF-A0A2M8QWI9-F1
#
_cell.length_a   1.000
_cell.length_b   1.000
_cell.length_c   1.000
_cell.angle_alpha   90.00
_cell.angle_beta   90.00
_cell.angle_gamma   90.00
#
_symmetry.space_group_name_H-M   'P 1'
#
loop_
_entity.id
_entity.type
_entity.pdbx_description
1 polymer ?
#
loop_
_entity_poly.entity_id
_entity_poly.type
_entity_poly.pdbx_seq_one_letter_code
_entity_poly.pdbx_strand_id
1 'polypeptide(L)' 'GSDPFDGALYVFRAKRADRIKIVWWDGSGVCLYLKRLEKARFSRPAMPMPIRASSG' A
#
# COMPACT_ATOMS: atom_id res chain seq x y z
N GLY A 1 5.54 0.64 -19.46
CA GLY A 1 5.60 1.11 -18.06
C GLY A 1 4.38 1.97 -17.80
N SER A 2 3.87 2.01 -16.58
CA SER A 2 2.80 2.95 -16.21
C SER A 2 3.34 4.39 -16.17
N ASP A 3 2.49 5.38 -16.46
CA ASP A 3 2.82 6.80 -16.33
C ASP A 3 2.96 7.16 -14.84
N PRO A 4 4.12 7.63 -14.36
CA PRO A 4 4.30 7.99 -12.94
C PRO A 4 3.52 9.25 -12.52
N PHE A 5 2.94 10.00 -13.46
CA PHE A 5 2.19 11.24 -13.20
C PHE A 5 0.67 11.06 -13.24
N ASP A 6 0.19 9.82 -13.39
CA ASP A 6 -1.24 9.49 -13.43
C ASP A 6 -1.98 9.58 -12.08
N GLY A 7 -1.25 10.00 -11.02
CA GLY A 7 -1.78 10.08 -9.66
C GLY A 7 -1.80 8.75 -8.91
N ALA A 8 -1.24 7.67 -9.49
CA ALA A 8 -1.14 6.39 -8.80
C ALA A 8 -0.31 6.49 -7.52
N LEU A 9 -0.76 5.76 -6.49
CA LEU A 9 -0.10 5.67 -5.20
C LEU A 9 0.87 4.48 -5.20
N TYR A 10 2.17 4.78 -5.13
CA TYR A 10 3.20 3.77 -4.99
C TYR A 10 3.48 3.53 -3.50
N VAL A 11 3.05 2.36 -3.00
CA VAL A 11 3.14 1.99 -1.59
C VAL A 11 4.31 1.03 -1.35
N PHE A 12 5.26 1.45 -0.54
CA PHE A 12 6.41 0.65 -0.13
C PHE A 12 6.30 0.30 1.34
N ARG A 13 6.30 -1.00 1.66
CA ARG A 13 6.39 -1.48 3.04
C ARG A 13 7.81 -1.92 3.36
N ALA A 14 8.37 -1.44 4.46
CA ALA A 14 9.67 -1.91 4.93
C ALA A 14 9.64 -3.41 5.26
N LYS A 15 10.79 -4.10 5.16
CA LYS A 15 10.91 -5.54 5.49
C LYS A 15 10.48 -5.85 6.92
N ARG A 16 10.74 -4.94 7.87
CA ARG A 16 10.29 -5.04 9.27
C ARG A 16 8.79 -4.72 9.45
N ALA A 17 8.09 -4.28 8.41
CA ALA A 17 6.69 -3.92 8.44
C ALA A 17 6.32 -2.86 9.50
N ASP A 18 7.28 -2.11 10.02
CA ASP A 18 7.08 -0.98 10.95
C ASP A 18 6.88 0.35 10.21
N ARG A 19 7.21 0.40 8.91
CA ARG A 19 7.17 1.62 8.08
C ARG A 19 6.46 1.41 6.76
N ILE A 20 5.70 2.43 6.38
CA ILE A 20 5.09 2.58 5.05
C ILE A 20 5.56 3.92 4.47
N LYS A 21 5.97 3.90 3.19
CA LYS A 21 6.17 5.08 2.35
C LYS A 21 5.14 5.05 1.23
N ILE A 22 4.50 6.18 0.98
CA ILE A 22 3.57 6.37 -0.14
C ILE A 22 4.09 7.55 -0.97
N VAL A 23 4.30 7.32 -2.26
CA VAL A 23 4.76 8.33 -3.22
C VAL A 23 3.72 8.46 -4.32
N TRP A 24 3.36 9.69 -4.69
CA TRP A 24 2.46 9.97 -5.82
C TRP A 24 2.70 11.36 -6.38
N TRP A 25 2.21 11.62 -7.59
CA TRP A 25 2.12 12.95 -8.19
C TRP A 25 0.73 13.53 -7.94
N ASP A 26 0.63 14.77 -7.44
CA ASP A 26 -0.66 15.41 -7.14
C ASP A 26 -1.19 16.35 -8.25
N GLY A 27 -0.44 16.48 -9.35
CA GLY A 27 -0.71 17.45 -10.42
C GLY A 27 0.27 18.62 -10.43
N SER A 28 0.84 18.97 -9.28
CA SER A 28 1.79 20.07 -9.11
C SER A 28 3.20 19.61 -8.75
N GLY A 29 3.30 18.48 -8.05
CA GLY A 29 4.55 17.99 -7.50
C GLY A 29 4.48 16.54 -7.03
N VAL A 30 5.65 16.02 -6.67
CA VAL A 30 5.76 14.71 -6.00
C VAL A 30 5.44 14.89 -4.52
N CYS A 31 4.46 14.13 -4.04
CA CYS A 31 4.11 14.05 -2.63
C CYS A 31 4.70 12.77 -1.99
N LEU A 32 5.05 12.88 -0.70
CA LEU A 32 5.55 11.76 0.11
C LEU A 32 4.81 11.72 1.44
N TYR A 33 4.21 10.57 1.74
CA TYR A 33 3.72 10.25 3.08
C TYR A 33 4.55 9.14 3.71
N LEU A 34 4.99 9.35 4.96
CA LEU A 34 5.76 8.39 5.74
C LEU A 34 5.07 8.15 7.08
N LYS A 35 4.78 6.88 7.39
CA LYS A 35 4.28 6.48 8.71
C LYS A 35 5.16 5.38 9.30
N ARG A 36 5.54 5.56 10.57
CA ARG A 36 6.26 4.57 11.39
C ARG A 36 5.40 4.17 12.59
N LEU A 37 5.35 2.88 12.88
CA LEU A 37 4.76 2.33 14.08
C LEU A 37 5.89 1.96 15.06
N GLU A 38 5.90 2.57 16.24
CA GLU A 38 6.98 2.39 17.22
C GLU A 38 6.98 0.99 17.85
N LYS A 39 5.80 0.46 18.16
CA LYS A 39 5.61 -0.80 18.91
C LYS A 39 4.71 -1.81 18.19
N ALA A 40 4.44 -1.60 16.90
CA ALA A 40 3.53 -2.42 16.13
C ALA A 40 4.04 -2.63 14.70
N ARG A 41 3.38 -3.53 13.95
CA ARG A 41 3.67 -3.79 12.55
C ARG A 41 2.38 -3.64 11.74
N PHE A 42 2.51 -3.17 10.51
CA PHE A 42 1.44 -3.19 9.53
C PHE A 42 1.13 -4.63 9.15
N SER A 43 -0.13 -5.04 9.30
CA SER A 43 -0.61 -6.35 8.87
C SER A 43 -0.38 -6.54 7.37
N ARG A 44 -0.03 -7.76 6.97
CA ARG A 44 -0.17 -8.13 5.56
C ARG A 44 -1.67 -8.18 5.22
N PRO A 45 -2.07 -7.86 3.98
CA PRO A 45 -3.41 -8.16 3.54
C PRO A 45 -3.64 -9.66 3.74
N ALA A 46 -4.65 -10.01 4.55
CA ALA A 46 -5.13 -11.38 4.59
C ALA A 46 -5.72 -11.68 3.22
N MET A 47 -5.34 -12.81 2.63
CA MET A 47 -6.03 -13.26 1.43
C MET A 47 -7.47 -13.54 1.83
N PRO A 48 -8.47 -12.83 1.27
CA PRO A 48 -9.85 -13.18 1.54
C PRO A 48 -10.06 -14.62 1.10
N MET A 49 -10.57 -15.44 2.00
CA MET A 49 -10.97 -16.81 1.68
C MET A 49 -11.89 -16.78 0.46
N PRO A 50 -11.63 -17.58 -0.60
CA PRO A 50 -12.55 -17.65 -1.71
C PRO A 50 -13.90 -18.15 -1.19
N ILE A 51 -14.95 -17.36 -1.42
CA ILE A 51 -16.33 -17.75 -1.09
C ILE A 51 -16.59 -19.04 -1.87
N ARG A 52 -16.70 -20.17 -1.16
CA ARG A 52 -17.05 -21.44 -1.76
C ARG A 52 -18.50 -21.30 -2.22
N ALA A 53 -18.74 -21.17 -3.51
CA ALA A 53 -20.08 -21.25 -4.06
C ALA A 53 -20.64 -22.61 -3.63
N SER A 54 -21.69 -22.60 -2.81
CA SER A 54 -22.46 -23.81 -2.51
C SER A 54 -23.10 -24.26 -3.82
N SER A 55 -22.58 -25.32 -4.41
CA SER A 55 -23.29 -26.08 -5.45
C SER A 55 -24.57 -26.63 -4.81
N GLY A 56 -25.69 -25.95 -5.07
CA GLY A 56 -27.03 -26.53 -4.97
C GLY A 56 -27.35 -27.34 -6.21
#